data_AF-A0A1Q6UZI0-F1
#
_entry.id   AF-A0A1Q6UZI0-F1
#
_cell.length_a   1.000
_cell.length_b   1.000
_cell.length_c   1.000
_cell.angle_alpha   90.00
_cell.angle_beta   90.00
_cell.angle_gamma   90.00
#
_symmetry.space_group_name_H-M   'P 1'
#
loop_
_entity.id
_entity.type
_entity.pdbx_description
1 polymer ?
#
loop_
_entity_poly.entity_id
_entity_poly.type
_entity_poly.pdbx_seq_one_letter_code
_entity_poly.pdbx_strand_id
1 'polypeptide(L)' 'MTFTEAVIERINELCELNHLSTNKLSELSTVPATTLYALLYDKVENPSSKNIYKFCKVFGITMKEFYDTEIFNKMDFKG' A
#
# COMPACT_ATOMS: atom_id res chain seq x y z
N MET A 1 -11.24 1.99 -10.72
CA MET A 1 -10.03 1.59 -9.99
C MET A 1 -10.36 0.35 -9.18
N THR A 2 -9.54 -0.69 -9.26
CA THR A 2 -9.64 -1.89 -8.45
C THR A 2 -9.14 -1.63 -7.02
N PHE A 3 -9.45 -2.52 -6.08
CA PHE A 3 -8.90 -2.43 -4.73
C PHE A 3 -7.36 -2.49 -4.72
N THR A 4 -6.77 -3.35 -5.54
CA THR A 4 -5.30 -3.47 -5.65
C THR A 4 -4.68 -2.20 -6.19
N GLU A 5 -5.24 -1.61 -7.25
CA GLU A 5 -4.78 -0.32 -7.79
C GLU A 5 -4.82 0.79 -6.73
N ALA A 6 -5.90 0.88 -5.95
CA ALA A 6 -6.03 1.85 -4.86
C ALA A 6 -4.98 1.66 -3.76
N VAL A 7 -4.70 0.41 -3.38
CA VAL A 7 -3.66 0.09 -2.39
C VAL A 7 -2.27 0.45 -2.91
N ILE A 8 -1.97 0.17 -4.19
CA ILE A 8 -0.70 0.53 -4.82
C ILE A 8 -0.52 2.05 -4.84
N GLU A 9 -1.54 2.78 -5.31
CA GLU A 9 -1.52 4.24 -5.38
C GLU A 9 -1.28 4.84 -3.98
N ARG A 10 -1.98 4.34 -2.95
CA ARG A 10 -1.81 4.81 -1.57
C ARG A 10 -0.41 4.51 -1.01
N ILE A 11 0.17 3.34 -1.31
CA ILE A 11 1.55 3.03 -0.87
C ILE A 11 2.56 3.97 -1.53
N ASN A 12 2.41 4.23 -2.84
CA ASN A 12 3.30 5.13 -3.57
C ASN A 12 3.19 6.57 -3.05
N GLU A 13 1.97 7.08 -2.85
CA GLU A 13 1.73 8.40 -2.26
C GLU A 13 2.41 8.55 -0.89
N LEU A 14 2.25 7.57 0.01
CA LEU A 14 2.87 7.60 1.33
C LEU A 14 4.40 7.49 1.23
N CYS A 15 4.93 6.70 0.29
CA CYS A 15 6.37 6.66 0.01
C CYS A 15 6.90 8.03 -0.43
N GLU A 16 6.21 8.72 -1.34
CA GLU A 16 6.60 10.05 -1.81
C GLU A 16 6.55 11.09 -0.69
N LEU A 17 5.45 11.15 0.08
CA LEU A 17 5.27 12.07 1.20
C LEU A 17 6.32 11.89 2.31
N ASN A 18 6.80 10.68 2.51
CA ASN A 18 7.80 10.36 3.53
C ASN A 18 9.24 10.34 2.98
N HIS A 19 9.45 10.73 1.71
CA HIS A 19 10.74 10.60 1.02
C HIS A 19 11.36 9.20 1.16
N LEU A 20 10.51 8.17 1.12
CA LEU A 20 10.85 6.79 1.41
C LEU A 20 10.83 5.95 0.13
N SER A 21 11.96 5.36 -0.23
CA SER A 21 11.99 4.42 -1.37
C SER A 21 11.25 3.12 -1.05
N THR A 22 10.73 2.44 -2.08
CA THR A 22 10.08 1.14 -1.94
C THR A 22 11.01 0.07 -1.35
N ASN A 23 12.29 0.09 -1.71
CA ASN A 23 13.31 -0.76 -1.08
C ASN A 23 13.44 -0.48 0.42
N LYS A 24 13.43 0.80 0.82
CA LYS A 24 13.51 1.15 2.25
C LYS A 24 12.23 0.77 3.00
N LEU A 25 11.06 0.92 2.37
CA LEU A 25 9.79 0.42 2.91
C LEU A 25 9.83 -1.09 3.13
N SER A 26 10.36 -1.86 2.18
CA SER A 26 10.54 -3.31 2.31
C SER A 26 11.41 -3.67 3.50
N GLU A 27 12.57 -3.03 3.64
CA GLU A 27 13.49 -3.22 4.77
C GLU A 27 12.80 -2.93 6.12
N LEU A 28 12.20 -1.74 6.25
CA LEU A 28 11.59 -1.29 7.52
C LEU A 28 10.32 -2.08 7.89
N SER A 29 9.54 -2.50 6.90
CA SER A 29 8.30 -3.23 7.12
C SER A 29 8.52 -4.72 7.37
N THR A 30 9.74 -5.25 7.18
CA THR A 30 10.04 -6.70 7.16
C THR A 30 9.19 -7.47 6.14
N VAL A 31 8.73 -6.80 5.08
CA VAL A 31 8.05 -7.42 3.94
C VAL A 31 9.11 -7.65 2.87
N PRO A 32 9.27 -8.88 2.35
CA PRO A 32 10.26 -9.15 1.30
C PRO A 32 10.07 -8.23 0.10
N ALA A 33 11.17 -7.73 -0.46
CA ALA A 33 11.12 -6.83 -1.61
C ALA A 33 10.38 -7.47 -2.78
N THR A 34 10.56 -8.77 -3.00
CA THR A 34 9.82 -9.55 -4.01
C THR A 34 8.31 -9.52 -3.81
N THR A 35 7.83 -9.58 -2.56
CA THR A 35 6.41 -9.45 -2.22
C THR A 35 5.91 -8.03 -2.45
N LEU A 36 6.68 -7.02 -2.05
CA LEU A 36 6.32 -5.62 -2.29
C LEU A 36 6.28 -5.31 -3.80
N TYR A 37 7.27 -5.76 -4.57
CA TYR A 37 7.27 -5.60 -6.02
C TYR A 37 6.12 -6.35 -6.69
N ALA A 38 5.80 -7.58 -6.27
CA ALA A 38 4.64 -8.29 -6.79
C ALA A 38 3.35 -7.48 -6.56
N LEU A 39 3.20 -6.85 -5.40
CA LEU A 39 2.08 -5.94 -5.13
C LEU A 39 2.12 -4.71 -6.05
N LEU A 40 3.24 -3.98 -6.09
CA LEU A 40 3.35 -2.71 -6.84
C LEU A 40 3.22 -2.86 -8.36
N TYR A 41 3.55 -4.03 -8.91
CA TYR A 41 3.36 -4.36 -10.33
C TYR A 41 2.01 -5.01 -10.64
N ASP A 42 1.03 -4.90 -9.73
CA ASP A 42 -0.33 -5.44 -9.89
C ASP A 42 -0.36 -6.95 -10.19
N LYS A 43 0.64 -7.69 -9.68
CA LYS A 43 0.72 -9.17 -9.81
C LYS A 43 0.06 -9.89 -8.64
N VAL A 44 -0.69 -9.18 -7.82
CA VAL A 44 -1.34 -9.68 -6.61
C VAL A 44 -2.82 -9.39 -6.71
N GLU A 45 -3.62 -10.43 -6.88
CA GLU A 45 -5.08 -10.32 -6.90
C GLU A 45 -5.63 -9.80 -5.56
N ASN A 46 -5.00 -10.20 -4.44
CA ASN A 46 -5.47 -9.90 -3.09
C ASN A 46 -4.34 -9.36 -2.20
N PRO A 47 -4.20 -8.03 -2.07
CA PRO A 47 -3.23 -7.41 -1.18
C PRO A 47 -3.42 -7.88 0.26
N SER A 48 -2.36 -8.42 0.87
CA SER A 48 -2.44 -8.91 2.26
C SER A 48 -2.66 -7.76 3.24
N SER A 49 -3.76 -7.77 3.97
CA SER A 49 -4.04 -6.79 5.03
C SER A 49 -2.95 -6.77 6.11
N LYS A 50 -2.27 -7.89 6.34
CA LYS A 50 -1.11 -7.98 7.26
C LYS A 50 0.10 -7.20 6.75
N ASN A 51 0.36 -7.22 5.44
CA ASN A 51 1.42 -6.41 4.85
C ASN A 51 1.06 -4.92 4.88
N ILE A 52 -0.20 -4.57 4.55
CA ILE A 52 -0.69 -3.19 4.67
C ILE A 52 -0.52 -2.67 6.10
N TYR A 53 -0.86 -3.47 7.11
CA TYR A 53 -0.63 -3.12 8.52
C TYR A 53 0.86 -2.90 8.85
N LYS A 54 1.76 -3.71 8.30
CA LYS A 54 3.21 -3.49 8.45
C LYS A 54 3.66 -2.19 7.80
N PHE A 55 3.14 -1.85 6.62
CA PHE A 55 3.44 -0.57 5.97
C PHE A 55 2.92 0.62 6.79
N CYS A 56 1.70 0.53 7.33
CA CYS A 56 1.14 1.55 8.22
C CYS A 56 2.04 1.82 9.43
N LYS A 57 2.62 0.77 10.04
CA LYS A 57 3.61 0.92 11.11
C LYS A 57 4.85 1.69 10.69
N VAL A 58 5.35 1.47 9.48
CA VAL A 58 6.52 2.21 8.95
C VAL A 58 6.16 3.68 8.71
N PHE A 59 4.98 3.95 8.15
CA PHE A 59 4.49 5.30 7.89
C PHE A 59 4.02 6.04 9.15
N GLY A 60 3.94 5.37 10.30
CA GLY A 60 3.47 5.98 11.55
C GLY A 60 1.97 6.31 11.55
N ILE A 61 1.18 5.63 10.71
CA ILE A 61 -0.27 5.85 10.60
C ILE A 61 -1.05 4.60 11.03
N THR A 62 -2.31 4.80 11.36
CA THR A 62 -3.28 3.73 11.61
C THR A 62 -3.82 3.15 10.30
N MET A 63 -4.43 1.96 10.40
CA MET A 63 -5.16 1.39 9.26
C MET A 63 -6.32 2.28 8.80
N LYS A 64 -6.99 2.99 9.73
CA LYS A 64 -8.04 3.95 9.39
C LYS A 64 -7.47 5.03 8.47
N GLU A 65 -6.40 5.69 8.89
CA GLU A 65 -5.76 6.76 8.11
C GLU A 65 -5.19 6.28 6.77
N PHE A 66 -4.79 5.01 6.68
CA PHE A 66 -4.39 4.42 5.41
C PHE A 66 -5.53 4.45 4.39
N TYR A 67 -6.74 4.02 4.78
CA TYR A 67 -7.90 3.93 3.88
C TYR A 67 -8.73 5.22 3.78
N ASP A 68 -8.55 6.17 4.70
CA ASP A 68 -9.27 7.45 4.76
C ASP A 68 -8.63 8.47 3.78
N THR A 69 -8.81 8.24 2.47
CA THR A 69 -8.30 9.09 1.39
C THR A 69 -9.21 9.00 0.16
N GLU A 70 -9.22 10.07 -0.64
CA GLU A 70 -9.96 10.14 -1.91
C GLU A 70 -9.55 9.06 -2.93
N ILE A 71 -8.38 8.44 -2.78
CA ILE A 71 -7.95 7.30 -3.61
C ILE A 71 -9.00 6.18 -3.54
N PHE A 72 -9.45 5.83 -2.33
CA PHE A 72 -10.44 4.76 -2.12
C PHE A 72 -11.86 5.18 -2.51
N ASN A 73 -12.16 6.48 -2.57
CA ASN A 73 -13.45 6.98 -3.07
C ASN A 73 -13.61 6.82 -4.59
N LYS A 74 -12.51 6.65 -5.33
CA LYS A 74 -12.49 6.42 -6.78
C LYS A 74 -12.62 4.94 -7.16
N MET A 75 -12.72 4.05 -6.18
CA MET A 75 -12.92 2.62 -6.45
C MET A 75 -14.30 2.38 -7.06
N ASP A 76 -14.36 1.49 -8.05
CA ASP A 76 -15.66 1.05 -8.57
C ASP A 76 -16.21 -0.03 -7.64
N PHE A 77 -17.34 0.26 -7.00
CA PHE A 77 -18.02 -0.66 -6.09
C PHE A 77 -19.11 -1.49 -6.80
N LYS A 78 -19.22 -1.38 -8.13
CA LYS A 78 -20.16 -2.21 -8.88
C LYS A 78 -19.66 -3.66 -8.92
N GLY A 79 -20.29 -4.48 -8.08
CA GLY A 79 -20.25 -5.94 -8.15
C GLY A 79 -21.14 -6.50 -9.25
#